data_AF-A0A4S9L634-F1
#
_entry.id   AF-A0A4S9L634-F1
#
_cell.length_a   1.000
_cell.length_b   1.000
_cell.length_c   1.000
_cell.angle_alpha   90.00
_cell.angle_beta   90.00
_cell.angle_gamma   90.00
#
_symmetry.space_group_name_H-M   'P 1'
#
loop_
_entity.id
_entity.type
_entity.pdbx_description
1 polymer ?
#
loop_
_entity_poly.entity_id
_entity_poly.type
_entity_poly.pdbx_seq_one_letter_code
_entity_poly.pdbx_strand_id
1 'polypeptide(L)'
;MKFTAATIATLAAIASALPTDIKYDAPAGGWDSVTYPKGTGENLHEYPPPPGGWESVDYSKTGAGAAPAKCPEAPKMAGSPFTFTSYYEVKAVPGEVVNGTTPTGGLAGASGLYKIGINSDLNLICYNIELYGFRGEYSSPAATATHIHEAAKGASGPPRIAFPNPVDVGNGVRRTVGCQSGPFKTGLLANGKDTADGFHISQIEKNPAGFFADTHSSLAVPGAVRGQLA
;
A
#
# COMPACT_ATOMS: atom_id res chain seq x y z
N MET A 1 -53.45 -11.76 45.43
CA MET A 1 -52.16 -11.05 45.42
C MET A 1 -51.28 -11.71 44.37
N LYS A 2 -50.83 -10.94 43.37
CA LYS A 2 -50.05 -11.42 42.21
C LYS A 2 -48.56 -11.34 42.55
N PHE A 3 -47.81 -12.43 42.37
CA PHE A 3 -46.35 -12.39 42.31
C PHE A 3 -45.90 -13.06 41.00
N THR A 4 -45.43 -12.23 40.07
CA THR A 4 -44.79 -12.64 38.81
C THR A 4 -43.31 -12.90 39.09
N ALA A 5 -42.87 -14.13 38.87
CA ALA A 5 -41.45 -14.50 38.84
C ALA A 5 -40.88 -14.20 37.45
N ALA A 6 -39.79 -13.42 37.38
CA ALA A 6 -39.09 -13.12 36.15
C ALA A 6 -38.07 -14.24 35.84
N THR A 7 -38.23 -14.88 34.68
CA THR A 7 -37.30 -15.86 34.11
C THR A 7 -36.09 -15.14 33.50
N ILE A 8 -34.89 -15.48 33.97
CA ILE A 8 -33.61 -15.01 33.41
C ILE A 8 -33.27 -15.90 32.22
N ALA A 9 -33.31 -15.34 31.00
CA ALA A 9 -32.84 -16.01 29.79
C ALA A 9 -31.31 -15.95 29.72
N THR A 10 -30.65 -17.11 29.74
CA THR A 10 -29.21 -17.25 29.47
C THR A 10 -28.99 -17.31 27.96
N LEU A 11 -28.33 -16.29 27.38
CA LEU A 11 -27.83 -16.36 26.01
C LEU A 11 -26.57 -17.24 25.99
N ALA A 12 -26.65 -18.39 25.31
CA ALA A 12 -25.49 -19.15 24.90
C ALA A 12 -24.81 -18.43 23.72
N ALA A 13 -23.56 -18.01 23.91
CA ALA A 13 -22.74 -17.46 22.83
C ALA A 13 -22.31 -18.59 21.88
N ILE A 14 -22.71 -18.49 20.62
CA ILE A 14 -22.25 -19.36 19.55
C ILE A 14 -20.85 -18.88 19.16
N ALA A 15 -19.82 -19.66 19.51
CA ALA A 15 -18.47 -19.44 19.02
C ALA A 15 -18.40 -19.85 17.54
N SER A 16 -18.36 -18.86 16.65
CA SER A 16 -18.01 -19.08 15.24
C SER A 16 -16.52 -19.36 15.12
N ALA A 17 -16.15 -20.58 14.73
CA ALA A 17 -14.78 -20.91 14.37
C ALA A 17 -14.36 -20.09 13.12
N LEU A 18 -13.28 -19.32 13.25
CA LEU A 18 -12.65 -18.64 12.11
C LEU A 18 -11.92 -19.67 11.23
N PRO A 19 -11.91 -19.50 9.90
CA PRO A 19 -11.24 -20.42 8.98
C PRO A 19 -9.71 -20.39 9.20
N THR A 20 -9.14 -21.56 9.49
CA THR A 20 -7.70 -21.81 9.57
C THR A 20 -7.07 -21.86 8.17
N ASP A 21 -5.89 -21.26 8.07
CA ASP A 21 -4.82 -21.48 7.07
C ASP A 21 -5.13 -21.19 5.59
N ILE A 22 -4.65 -20.04 5.09
CA ILE A 22 -4.40 -19.86 3.65
C ILE A 22 -3.06 -20.54 3.32
N LYS A 23 -3.12 -21.72 2.72
CA LYS A 23 -1.98 -22.34 2.03
C LYS A 23 -1.82 -21.72 0.65
N TYR A 24 -0.62 -21.23 0.35
CA TYR A 24 -0.24 -20.93 -1.03
C TYR A 24 0.39 -22.19 -1.61
N ASP A 25 -0.29 -22.81 -2.57
CA ASP A 25 0.26 -23.95 -3.30
C ASP A 25 1.28 -23.46 -4.33
N ALA A 26 2.40 -24.16 -4.44
CA ALA A 26 3.41 -23.88 -5.46
C ALA A 26 2.80 -24.04 -6.87
N PRO A 27 3.28 -23.28 -7.87
CA PRO A 27 2.84 -23.44 -9.26
C PRO A 27 3.09 -24.88 -9.74
N ALA A 28 2.22 -25.36 -10.62
CA ALA A 28 2.33 -26.70 -11.19
C ALA A 28 3.67 -26.86 -11.92
N GLY A 29 4.56 -27.69 -11.37
CA GLY A 29 5.93 -27.91 -11.87
C GLY A 29 7.05 -27.37 -10.96
N GLY A 30 6.71 -26.66 -9.88
CA GLY A 30 7.69 -26.05 -8.97
C GLY A 30 8.14 -24.65 -9.44
N TRP A 31 8.91 -23.96 -8.61
CA TRP A 31 9.39 -22.61 -8.93
C TRP A 31 10.42 -22.60 -10.07
N ASP A 32 11.12 -23.72 -10.26
CA ASP A 32 12.10 -23.92 -11.34
C ASP A 32 11.45 -24.07 -12.72
N SER A 33 10.14 -24.30 -12.79
CA SER A 33 9.41 -24.40 -14.06
C SER A 33 8.96 -23.05 -14.63
N VAL A 34 9.32 -21.95 -13.97
CA VAL A 34 8.95 -20.59 -14.38
C VAL A 34 10.04 -20.02 -15.30
N THR A 35 9.71 -19.85 -16.59
CA THR A 35 10.62 -19.21 -17.55
C THR A 35 10.53 -17.70 -17.44
N TYR A 36 11.58 -17.06 -16.94
CA TYR A 36 11.68 -15.60 -16.86
C TYR A 36 12.12 -14.98 -18.20
N PRO A 37 11.64 -13.78 -18.56
CA PRO A 37 12.14 -13.02 -19.71
C PRO A 37 13.66 -12.79 -19.63
N LYS A 38 14.33 -12.79 -20.80
CA LYS A 38 15.78 -12.56 -20.86
C LYS A 38 16.11 -11.16 -20.32
N GLY A 39 16.97 -11.10 -19.31
CA GLY A 39 17.32 -9.87 -18.57
C GLY A 39 16.56 -9.62 -17.26
N THR A 40 15.61 -10.49 -16.86
CA THR A 40 15.03 -10.49 -15.50
C THR A 40 15.51 -11.72 -14.74
N GLY A 41 16.21 -11.52 -13.63
CA GLY A 41 16.64 -12.61 -12.75
C GLY A 41 18.04 -13.19 -13.02
N GLU A 42 18.76 -12.73 -14.05
CA GLU A 42 20.10 -13.24 -14.41
C GLU A 42 21.21 -12.93 -13.37
N ASN A 43 20.90 -12.25 -12.26
CA ASN A 43 21.85 -11.97 -11.16
C ASN A 43 21.19 -12.00 -9.75
N LEU A 44 20.13 -12.77 -9.55
CA LEU A 44 19.58 -12.96 -8.21
C LEU A 44 20.53 -13.85 -7.39
N HIS A 45 21.14 -13.29 -6.34
CA HIS A 45 21.82 -14.10 -5.34
C HIS A 45 20.79 -15.02 -4.67
N GLU A 46 21.02 -16.33 -4.77
CA GLU A 46 20.34 -17.30 -3.92
C GLU A 46 20.56 -16.91 -2.46
N TYR A 47 19.47 -16.65 -1.73
CA TYR A 47 19.56 -16.54 -0.28
C TYR A 47 19.78 -17.94 0.28
N PRO A 48 20.91 -18.22 0.94
CA PRO A 48 21.11 -19.53 1.53
C PRO A 48 20.04 -19.74 2.61
N PRO A 49 19.46 -20.96 2.70
CA PRO A 49 18.52 -21.28 3.76
C PRO A 49 19.19 -21.08 5.13
N PRO A 50 18.42 -20.68 6.15
CA PRO A 50 18.94 -20.60 7.51
C PRO A 50 19.45 -21.98 7.97
N PRO A 51 20.38 -22.04 8.95
CA PRO A 51 20.89 -23.30 9.48
C PRO A 51 19.74 -24.21 9.94
N GLY A 52 19.59 -25.38 9.30
CA GLY A 52 18.50 -26.33 9.53
C GLY A 52 17.41 -26.38 8.45
N GLY A 53 17.47 -25.49 7.45
CA GLY A 53 16.50 -25.44 6.36
C GLY A 53 15.26 -24.60 6.71
N TRP A 54 14.43 -24.30 5.71
CA TRP A 54 13.21 -23.50 5.92
C TRP A 54 12.17 -24.22 6.78
N GLU A 55 12.24 -25.55 6.84
CA GLU A 55 11.36 -26.39 7.66
C GLU A 55 11.68 -26.32 9.16
N SER A 56 12.88 -25.87 9.53
CA SER A 56 13.30 -25.74 10.94
C SER A 56 12.97 -24.38 11.55
N VAL A 57 12.35 -23.48 10.80
CA VAL A 57 11.95 -22.16 11.30
C VAL A 57 10.66 -22.31 12.11
N ASP A 58 10.77 -22.18 13.43
CA ASP A 58 9.61 -22.13 14.33
C ASP A 58 8.94 -20.75 14.25
N TYR A 59 8.06 -20.60 13.26
CA TYR A 59 7.27 -19.39 13.02
C TYR A 59 6.34 -19.02 14.19
N SER A 60 6.16 -19.90 15.18
CA SER A 60 5.40 -19.60 16.40
C SER A 60 6.17 -18.71 17.38
N LYS A 61 7.49 -18.58 17.22
CA LYS A 61 8.37 -17.82 18.14
C LYS A 61 8.85 -16.47 17.63
N THR A 62 8.62 -16.13 16.35
CA THR A 62 8.94 -14.80 15.79
C THR A 62 7.91 -13.72 16.11
N GLY A 63 7.09 -13.90 17.15
CA GLY A 63 6.23 -12.83 17.67
C GLY A 63 5.04 -12.50 16.78
N ALA A 64 4.31 -13.50 16.29
CA ALA A 64 2.87 -13.34 16.11
C ALA A 64 2.24 -13.25 17.51
N GLY A 65 2.43 -12.10 18.18
CA GLY A 65 1.66 -11.76 19.35
C GLY A 65 0.18 -11.92 19.02
N ALA A 66 -0.59 -12.54 19.92
CA ALA A 66 -2.03 -12.65 19.77
C ALA A 66 -2.60 -11.30 19.32
N ALA A 67 -3.40 -11.30 18.25
CA ALA A 67 -4.19 -10.14 17.88
C ALA A 67 -4.92 -9.67 19.15
N PRO A 68 -4.82 -8.38 19.52
CA PRO A 68 -5.45 -7.90 20.73
C PRO A 68 -6.94 -8.24 20.68
N ALA A 69 -7.51 -8.70 21.81
CA ALA A 69 -8.92 -9.13 21.90
C ALA A 69 -9.92 -8.03 21.48
N LYS A 70 -9.45 -6.79 21.37
CA LYS A 70 -10.03 -5.72 20.57
C LYS A 70 -8.90 -5.03 19.79
N CYS A 71 -9.05 -4.93 18.48
CA CYS A 71 -8.31 -3.91 17.73
C CYS A 71 -8.62 -2.55 18.39
N PRO A 72 -7.62 -1.68 18.63
CA PRO A 72 -7.92 -0.31 19.03
C PRO A 72 -8.90 0.26 17.99
N GLU A 73 -10.01 0.80 18.48
CA GLU A 73 -11.00 1.45 17.63
C GLU A 73 -10.24 2.52 16.85
N ALA A 74 -10.16 2.34 15.53
CA ALA A 74 -9.34 3.21 14.72
C ALA A 74 -9.83 4.65 14.92
N PRO A 75 -8.94 5.61 15.23
CA PRO A 75 -9.36 6.91 15.69
C PRO A 75 -10.24 7.55 14.61
N LYS A 76 -11.53 7.74 14.94
CA LYS A 76 -12.36 8.72 14.25
C LYS A 76 -11.62 10.04 14.34
N MET A 77 -11.09 10.54 13.23
CA MET A 77 -10.73 11.95 13.17
C MET A 77 -11.98 12.74 13.55
N ALA A 78 -11.91 13.50 14.64
CA ALA A 78 -13.04 14.29 15.11
C ALA A 78 -13.51 15.21 13.96
N GLY A 79 -14.74 15.00 13.50
CA GLY A 79 -15.34 15.74 12.38
C GLY A 79 -15.25 15.08 10.98
N SER A 80 -14.62 13.91 10.84
CA SER A 80 -14.64 13.15 9.57
C SER A 80 -15.92 12.30 9.46
N PRO A 81 -16.66 12.34 8.32
CA PRO A 81 -17.75 11.41 8.08
C PRO A 81 -17.26 9.98 7.79
N PHE A 82 -15.94 9.79 7.63
CA PHE A 82 -15.32 8.51 7.32
C PHE A 82 -14.61 7.92 8.54
N THR A 83 -14.83 6.62 8.78
CA THR A 83 -14.01 5.80 9.67
C THR A 83 -12.86 5.23 8.86
N PHE A 84 -11.62 5.43 9.31
CA PHE A 84 -10.43 4.87 8.68
C PHE A 84 -9.83 3.82 9.59
N THR A 85 -9.40 2.69 9.04
CA THR A 85 -8.69 1.61 9.73
C THR A 85 -7.23 1.96 9.97
N SER A 86 -6.63 2.80 9.09
CA SER A 86 -5.26 3.29 9.24
C SER A 86 -5.06 4.67 8.62
N TYR A 87 -3.99 5.34 9.06
CA TYR A 87 -3.55 6.64 8.51
C TYR A 87 -2.05 6.63 8.27
N TYR A 88 -1.63 7.26 7.17
CA TYR A 88 -0.23 7.43 6.80
C TYR A 88 0.04 8.88 6.44
N GLU A 89 1.17 9.40 6.92
CA GLU A 89 1.73 10.67 6.48
C GLU A 89 3.07 10.41 5.80
N VAL A 90 3.11 10.58 4.48
CA VAL A 90 4.32 10.34 3.68
C VAL A 90 4.95 11.67 3.32
N LYS A 91 6.22 11.83 3.69
CA LYS A 91 7.04 12.96 3.28
C LYS A 91 7.89 12.52 2.09
N ALA A 92 7.50 12.95 0.91
CA ALA A 92 8.20 12.63 -0.32
C ALA A 92 9.22 13.71 -0.66
N VAL A 93 10.43 13.30 -1.00
CA VAL A 93 11.54 14.21 -1.34
C VAL A 93 12.25 13.76 -2.62
N PRO A 94 12.97 14.66 -3.30
CA PRO A 94 13.68 14.32 -4.53
C PRO A 94 14.80 13.30 -4.32
N GLY A 95 15.43 13.29 -3.14
CA GLY A 95 16.58 12.42 -2.86
C GLY A 95 16.26 10.92 -2.81
N GLU A 96 14.98 10.55 -2.68
CA GLU A 96 14.55 9.15 -2.58
C GLU A 96 14.13 8.56 -3.94
N VAL A 97 14.19 9.35 -5.02
CA VAL A 97 13.78 8.92 -6.37
C VAL A 97 14.83 7.99 -6.98
N VAL A 98 14.36 6.85 -7.49
CA VAL A 98 15.17 5.81 -8.13
C VAL A 98 14.53 5.37 -9.46
N ASN A 99 15.34 4.80 -10.34
CA ASN A 99 14.90 4.07 -11.53
C ASN A 99 15.42 2.62 -11.44
N GLY A 100 14.51 1.67 -11.20
CA GLY A 100 14.89 0.32 -10.77
C GLY A 100 15.42 0.38 -9.34
N THR A 101 16.72 0.12 -9.17
CA THR A 101 17.42 0.29 -7.88
C THR A 101 18.45 1.41 -7.91
N THR A 102 18.58 2.11 -9.04
CA THR A 102 19.58 3.15 -9.23
C THR A 102 19.02 4.51 -8.79
N PRO A 103 19.62 5.19 -7.80
CA PRO A 103 19.21 6.55 -7.44
C PRO A 103 19.42 7.50 -8.62
N THR A 104 18.37 8.22 -9.01
CA THR A 104 18.44 9.24 -10.06
C THR A 104 18.36 10.65 -9.50
N GLY A 105 17.81 10.78 -8.29
CA GLY A 105 17.31 12.06 -7.80
C GLY A 105 16.03 12.48 -8.52
N GLY A 106 15.29 13.35 -7.87
CA GLY A 106 14.06 13.94 -8.39
C GLY A 106 14.23 15.42 -8.73
N LEU A 107 13.12 16.15 -8.73
CA LEU A 107 13.10 17.56 -9.04
C LEU A 107 13.64 18.39 -7.86
N ALA A 108 14.83 18.95 -8.00
CA ALA A 108 15.45 19.76 -6.95
C ALA A 108 14.52 20.89 -6.45
N GLY A 109 14.44 21.03 -5.13
CA GLY A 109 13.57 22.01 -4.45
C GLY A 109 12.09 21.61 -4.34
N ALA A 110 11.69 20.46 -4.89
CA ALA A 110 10.34 19.95 -4.73
C ALA A 110 10.20 19.12 -3.43
N SER A 111 8.99 19.04 -2.89
CA SER A 111 8.64 18.10 -1.81
C SER A 111 7.15 17.77 -1.88
N GLY A 112 6.76 16.60 -1.41
CA GLY A 112 5.37 16.16 -1.32
C GLY A 112 4.96 15.75 0.08
N LEU A 113 3.72 16.04 0.44
CA LEU A 113 3.08 15.60 1.68
C LEU A 113 1.81 14.83 1.32
N TYR A 114 1.80 13.53 1.57
CA TYR A 114 0.66 12.65 1.28
C TYR A 114 0.04 12.25 2.61
N LYS A 115 -1.12 12.80 2.92
CA LYS A 115 -1.93 12.39 4.07
C LYS A 115 -2.98 11.43 3.56
N ILE A 116 -2.86 10.18 3.97
CA ILE A 116 -3.67 9.07 3.47
C ILE A 116 -4.45 8.48 4.64
N GLY A 117 -5.75 8.33 4.47
CA GLY A 117 -6.61 7.54 5.34
C GLY A 117 -7.14 6.34 4.57
N ILE A 118 -7.02 5.15 5.12
CA ILE A 118 -7.48 3.90 4.49
C ILE A 118 -8.60 3.30 5.33
N ASN A 119 -9.60 2.71 4.68
CA ASN A 119 -10.54 1.79 5.29
C ASN A 119 -10.51 0.46 4.52
N SER A 120 -9.89 -0.55 5.12
CA SER A 120 -9.74 -1.88 4.52
C SER A 120 -11.06 -2.59 4.29
N ASP A 121 -12.02 -2.42 5.20
CA ASP A 121 -13.31 -3.11 5.13
C ASP A 121 -14.14 -2.62 3.94
N LEU A 122 -13.96 -1.34 3.56
CA LEU A 122 -14.62 -0.70 2.43
C LEU A 122 -13.77 -0.67 1.16
N ASN A 123 -12.55 -1.22 1.21
CA ASN A 123 -11.54 -1.08 0.15
C ASN A 123 -11.39 0.39 -0.33
N LEU A 124 -11.35 1.31 0.63
CA LEU A 124 -11.43 2.76 0.41
C LEU A 124 -10.11 3.42 0.81
N ILE A 125 -9.68 4.39 0.01
CA ILE A 125 -8.59 5.30 0.36
C ILE A 125 -9.06 6.74 0.15
N CYS A 126 -8.88 7.56 1.19
CA CYS A 126 -9.01 9.01 1.12
C CYS A 126 -7.64 9.65 1.25
N TYR A 127 -7.44 10.75 0.55
CA TYR A 127 -6.15 11.40 0.43
C TYR A 127 -6.26 12.91 0.48
N ASN A 128 -5.24 13.54 1.03
CA ASN A 128 -4.93 14.95 0.88
C ASN A 128 -3.44 15.03 0.53
N ILE A 129 -3.15 15.36 -0.72
CA ILE A 129 -1.80 15.36 -1.27
C ILE A 129 -1.45 16.78 -1.64
N GLU A 130 -0.34 17.26 -1.10
CA GLU A 130 0.20 18.60 -1.34
C GLU A 130 1.61 18.48 -1.92
N LEU A 131 1.89 19.21 -3.00
CA LEU A 131 3.20 19.31 -3.62
C LEU A 131 3.69 20.75 -3.55
N TYR A 132 4.93 20.92 -3.13
CA TYR A 132 5.62 22.19 -3.04
C TYR A 132 6.79 22.20 -4.02
N GLY A 133 7.03 23.34 -4.67
CA GLY A 133 8.16 23.47 -5.60
C GLY A 133 8.07 22.59 -6.85
N PHE A 134 6.90 22.01 -7.13
CA PHE A 134 6.66 21.22 -8.33
C PHE A 134 6.73 22.11 -9.59
N ARG A 135 7.44 21.65 -10.61
CA ARG A 135 7.65 22.36 -11.88
C ARG A 135 7.45 21.40 -13.04
N GLY A 136 7.18 21.96 -14.21
CA GLY A 136 6.88 21.20 -15.42
C GLY A 136 5.45 20.67 -15.45
N GLU A 137 5.23 19.73 -16.36
CA GLU A 137 3.95 19.10 -16.61
C GLU A 137 3.88 17.73 -15.96
N TYR A 138 2.68 17.28 -15.61
CA TYR A 138 2.48 15.91 -15.17
C TYR A 138 2.75 14.94 -16.31
N SER A 139 3.60 13.94 -16.09
CA SER A 139 4.00 12.99 -17.13
C SER A 139 4.17 11.60 -16.53
N SER A 140 3.46 10.61 -17.05
CA SER A 140 3.47 9.24 -16.54
C SER A 140 2.93 8.27 -17.61
N PRO A 141 3.39 7.00 -17.64
CA PRO A 141 2.78 5.95 -18.44
C PRO A 141 1.38 5.52 -17.94
N ALA A 142 1.07 5.76 -16.66
CA ALA A 142 -0.25 5.50 -16.07
C ALA A 142 -1.23 6.65 -16.36
N ALA A 143 -2.50 6.47 -16.01
CA ALA A 143 -3.59 7.43 -16.26
C ALA A 143 -3.35 8.81 -15.65
N THR A 144 -2.64 8.86 -14.52
CA THR A 144 -2.16 10.09 -13.88
C THR A 144 -0.69 9.93 -13.50
N ALA A 145 -0.10 10.99 -12.93
CA ALA A 145 1.32 11.05 -12.57
C ALA A 145 1.56 11.04 -11.05
N THR A 146 0.55 10.76 -10.24
CA THR A 146 0.65 10.75 -8.77
C THR A 146 0.12 9.41 -8.26
N HIS A 147 0.94 8.67 -7.51
CA HIS A 147 0.65 7.25 -7.27
C HIS A 147 0.94 6.78 -5.85
N ILE A 148 0.44 5.58 -5.55
CA ILE A 148 1.10 4.64 -4.63
C ILE A 148 1.59 3.45 -5.44
N HIS A 149 2.86 3.12 -5.26
CA HIS A 149 3.53 1.96 -5.82
C HIS A 149 3.73 0.87 -4.77
N GLU A 150 3.79 -0.38 -5.23
CA GLU A 150 4.20 -1.52 -4.41
C GLU A 150 5.68 -1.84 -4.67
N ALA A 151 6.56 -1.36 -3.80
CA ALA A 151 7.95 -1.81 -3.72
C ALA A 151 8.56 -1.44 -2.36
N ALA A 152 9.60 -2.18 -2.00
CA ALA A 152 10.47 -1.84 -0.88
C ALA A 152 11.22 -0.52 -1.12
N LYS A 153 11.73 0.06 -0.03
CA LYS A 153 12.56 1.26 -0.07
C LYS A 153 13.76 1.07 -1.00
N GLY A 154 14.00 2.06 -1.87
CA GLY A 154 15.10 2.04 -2.84
C GLY A 154 14.87 1.20 -4.09
N ALA A 155 13.69 0.57 -4.25
CA ALA A 155 13.32 -0.18 -5.44
C ALA A 155 12.10 0.43 -6.15
N SER A 156 12.04 0.36 -7.47
CA SER A 156 10.83 0.64 -8.26
C SER A 156 9.90 -0.57 -8.28
N GLY A 157 8.61 -0.32 -8.39
CA GLY A 157 7.59 -1.36 -8.55
C GLY A 157 6.38 -0.83 -9.31
N PRO A 158 5.34 -1.64 -9.54
CA PRO A 158 4.15 -1.20 -10.27
C PRO A 158 3.33 -0.21 -9.44
N PRO A 159 2.67 0.79 -10.09
CA PRO A 159 1.66 1.59 -9.42
C PRO A 159 0.44 0.71 -9.13
N ARG A 160 -0.10 0.83 -7.92
CA ARG A 160 -1.32 0.15 -7.50
C ARG A 160 -2.50 1.10 -7.35
N ILE A 161 -2.21 2.38 -7.13
CA ILE A 161 -3.19 3.45 -7.04
C ILE A 161 -2.72 4.62 -7.89
N ALA A 162 -3.59 5.13 -8.75
CA ALA A 162 -3.40 6.39 -9.46
C ALA A 162 -4.37 7.45 -8.90
N PHE A 163 -3.83 8.56 -8.39
CA PHE A 163 -4.63 9.67 -7.87
C PHE A 163 -4.81 10.76 -8.93
N PRO A 164 -5.88 11.55 -8.90
CA PRO A 164 -5.96 12.80 -9.65
C PRO A 164 -4.74 13.68 -9.35
N ASN A 165 -4.09 14.20 -10.38
CA ASN A 165 -2.91 15.04 -10.22
C ASN A 165 -3.25 16.31 -9.40
N PRO A 166 -2.40 16.72 -8.44
CA PRO A 166 -2.57 17.97 -7.70
C PRO A 166 -2.72 19.19 -8.62
N VAL A 167 -3.67 20.07 -8.35
CA VAL A 167 -3.85 21.31 -9.12
C VAL A 167 -3.26 22.48 -8.34
N ASP A 168 -2.77 23.51 -9.04
CA ASP A 168 -2.25 24.71 -8.38
C ASP A 168 -3.37 25.40 -7.59
N VAL A 169 -3.16 25.57 -6.29
CA VAL A 169 -4.08 26.25 -5.37
C VAL A 169 -3.52 27.61 -4.92
N GLY A 170 -2.44 28.07 -5.55
CA GLY A 170 -1.73 29.31 -5.23
C GLY A 170 -0.58 29.11 -4.24
N ASN A 171 0.22 30.18 -4.06
CA ASN A 171 1.37 30.21 -3.16
C ASN A 171 2.43 29.12 -3.41
N GLY A 172 2.55 28.65 -4.66
CA GLY A 172 3.52 27.62 -5.04
C GLY A 172 3.17 26.22 -4.53
N VAL A 173 1.90 25.99 -4.16
CA VAL A 173 1.39 24.69 -3.70
C VAL A 173 0.43 24.13 -4.74
N ARG A 174 0.62 22.86 -5.09
CA ARG A 174 -0.39 22.07 -5.82
C ARG A 174 -1.05 21.10 -4.87
N ARG A 175 -2.38 20.98 -4.92
CA ARG A 175 -3.15 20.13 -3.99
C ARG A 175 -4.22 19.30 -4.69
N THR A 176 -4.45 18.10 -4.20
CA THR A 176 -5.61 17.26 -4.54
C THR A 176 -6.16 16.63 -3.26
N VAL A 177 -7.48 16.57 -3.15
CA VAL A 177 -8.19 15.98 -2.01
C VAL A 177 -9.33 15.15 -2.55
N GLY A 178 -9.51 13.95 -2.02
CA GLY A 178 -10.61 13.10 -2.44
C GLY A 178 -10.59 11.73 -1.78
N CYS A 179 -11.49 10.89 -2.23
CA CYS A 179 -11.54 9.49 -1.86
C CYS A 179 -11.82 8.65 -3.10
N GLN A 180 -11.31 7.42 -3.11
CA GLN A 180 -11.57 6.43 -4.15
C GLN A 180 -11.71 5.04 -3.53
N SER A 181 -12.66 4.27 -4.03
CA SER A 181 -12.88 2.87 -3.65
C SER A 181 -12.38 1.95 -4.74
N GLY A 182 -11.92 0.76 -4.33
CA GLY A 182 -11.59 -0.29 -5.27
C GLY A 182 -12.84 -0.89 -5.95
N PRO A 183 -12.66 -1.69 -7.03
CA PRO A 183 -11.38 -2.07 -7.63
C PRO A 183 -10.65 -0.86 -8.25
N PHE A 184 -9.37 -0.74 -7.93
CA PHE A 184 -8.55 0.37 -8.39
C PHE A 184 -8.10 0.13 -9.84
N LYS A 185 -7.77 1.22 -10.53
CA LYS A 185 -7.18 1.18 -11.88
C LYS A 185 -6.07 2.20 -11.96
N THR A 186 -4.99 1.81 -12.59
CA THR A 186 -3.88 2.72 -12.88
C THR A 186 -3.86 3.15 -14.34
N GLY A 187 -4.49 2.37 -15.23
CA GLY A 187 -4.39 2.55 -16.68
C GLY A 187 -3.06 2.08 -17.28
N LEU A 188 -2.12 1.61 -16.43
CA LEU A 188 -0.88 0.99 -16.88
C LEU A 188 -1.09 -0.51 -17.00
N LEU A 189 -0.72 -1.10 -18.13
CA LEU A 189 -0.83 -2.54 -18.36
C LEU A 189 0.53 -3.22 -18.17
N ALA A 190 0.56 -4.30 -17.39
CA ALA A 190 1.66 -5.26 -17.32
C ALA A 190 1.13 -6.65 -17.68
N ASN A 191 1.77 -7.32 -18.65
CA ASN A 191 1.35 -8.64 -19.16
C ASN A 191 -0.15 -8.69 -19.56
N GLY A 192 -0.66 -7.60 -20.16
CA GLY A 192 -2.05 -7.50 -20.64
C GLY A 192 -3.09 -7.21 -19.56
N LYS A 193 -2.69 -6.96 -18.30
CA LYS A 193 -3.59 -6.63 -17.18
C LYS A 193 -3.22 -5.29 -16.54
N ASP A 194 -4.19 -4.58 -15.99
CA ASP A 194 -3.93 -3.34 -15.23
C ASP A 194 -3.03 -3.67 -14.05
N THR A 195 -2.05 -2.81 -13.74
CA THR A 195 -1.16 -3.05 -12.60
C THR A 195 -1.87 -2.95 -11.25
N ALA A 196 -3.12 -2.47 -11.19
CA ALA A 196 -3.97 -2.56 -10.00
C ALA A 196 -4.89 -3.80 -9.99
N ASP A 197 -4.85 -4.68 -11.01
CA ASP A 197 -5.68 -5.89 -11.04
C ASP A 197 -5.40 -6.77 -9.81
N GLY A 198 -6.46 -7.14 -9.09
CA GLY A 198 -6.38 -7.90 -7.84
C GLY A 198 -5.81 -7.14 -6.63
N PHE A 199 -5.48 -5.86 -6.77
CA PHE A 199 -5.01 -5.06 -5.64
C PHE A 199 -6.14 -4.70 -4.68
N HIS A 200 -5.89 -4.87 -3.38
CA HIS A 200 -6.81 -4.52 -2.31
C HIS A 200 -6.09 -3.68 -1.26
N ILE A 201 -6.74 -2.64 -0.73
CA ILE A 201 -6.09 -1.63 0.11
C ILE A 201 -5.50 -2.21 1.41
N SER A 202 -6.05 -3.31 1.91
CA SER A 202 -5.54 -4.04 3.08
C SER A 202 -4.11 -4.57 2.91
N GLN A 203 -3.60 -4.67 1.67
CA GLN A 203 -2.20 -5.02 1.42
C GLN A 203 -1.24 -3.94 1.94
N ILE A 204 -1.62 -2.66 1.85
CA ILE A 204 -0.84 -1.54 2.41
C ILE A 204 -0.75 -1.66 3.92
N GLU A 205 -1.86 -1.99 4.60
CA GLU A 205 -1.88 -2.11 6.05
C GLU A 205 -1.05 -3.30 6.56
N LYS A 206 -1.02 -4.39 5.79
CA LYS A 206 -0.22 -5.56 6.12
C LYS A 206 1.29 -5.31 5.96
N ASN A 207 1.69 -4.47 5.01
CA ASN A 207 3.10 -4.20 4.75
C ASN A 207 3.33 -2.76 4.23
N PRO A 208 3.20 -1.73 5.06
CA PRO A 208 3.32 -0.34 4.60
C PRO A 208 4.74 -0.01 4.10
N ALA A 209 5.76 -0.66 4.65
CA ALA A 209 7.15 -0.52 4.18
C ALA A 209 7.38 -1.11 2.76
N GLY A 210 6.41 -1.88 2.25
CA GLY A 210 6.36 -2.35 0.86
C GLY A 210 5.67 -1.39 -0.11
N PHE A 211 5.25 -0.20 0.34
CA PHE A 211 4.59 0.79 -0.52
C PHE A 211 5.20 2.19 -0.40
N PHE A 212 5.30 2.89 -1.53
CA PHE A 212 5.76 4.27 -1.57
C PHE A 212 4.81 5.14 -2.37
N ALA A 213 4.78 6.43 -2.03
CA ALA A 213 4.04 7.45 -2.78
C ALA A 213 5.02 8.34 -3.54
N ASP A 214 4.61 8.75 -4.73
CA ASP A 214 5.40 9.61 -5.60
C ASP A 214 4.52 10.49 -6.50
N THR A 215 5.19 11.43 -7.17
CA THR A 215 4.62 12.17 -8.28
C THR A 215 5.68 12.37 -9.34
N HIS A 216 5.33 12.19 -10.61
CA HIS A 216 6.19 12.37 -11.77
C HIS A 216 6.01 13.74 -12.44
N SER A 217 7.09 14.26 -13.03
CA SER A 217 7.12 15.50 -13.80
C SER A 217 7.79 15.26 -15.14
N SER A 218 7.44 16.02 -16.17
CA SER A 218 8.15 16.05 -17.45
C SER A 218 9.64 16.43 -17.32
N LEU A 219 10.02 17.09 -16.22
CA LEU A 219 11.42 17.44 -15.91
C LEU A 219 12.14 16.36 -15.07
N ALA A 220 11.40 15.39 -14.55
CA ALA A 220 11.90 14.31 -13.73
C ALA A 220 11.01 13.07 -13.92
N VAL A 221 11.16 12.42 -15.07
CA VAL A 221 10.29 11.32 -15.52
C VAL A 221 10.34 10.10 -14.57
N PRO A 222 11.47 9.70 -13.97
CA PRO A 222 11.48 8.66 -12.93
C PRO A 222 10.72 9.03 -11.65
N GLY A 223 10.46 10.32 -11.42
CA GLY A 223 9.78 10.86 -10.25
C GLY A 223 10.29 12.26 -9.91
N ALA A 224 9.39 13.20 -9.63
CA ALA A 224 9.73 14.49 -9.07
C ALA A 224 10.05 14.37 -7.57
N VAL A 225 9.28 13.57 -6.85
CA VAL A 225 9.43 13.29 -5.42
C VAL A 225 9.02 11.85 -5.13
N ARG A 226 9.63 11.21 -4.11
CA ARG A 226 9.26 9.87 -3.63
C ARG A 226 9.36 9.80 -2.10
N GLY A 227 8.49 9.03 -1.46
CA GLY A 227 8.57 8.72 -0.02
C GLY A 227 7.92 7.38 0.31
N GLN A 228 8.51 6.61 1.24
CA GLN A 228 7.95 5.34 1.71
C GLN A 228 6.81 5.56 2.71
N LEU A 229 5.82 4.66 2.75
CA LEU A 229 4.70 4.74 3.69
C LEU A 229 5.07 4.40 5.15
N ALA A 230 6.18 3.68 5.37
CA ALA A 230 6.77 3.39 6.68
C ALA A 230 8.30 3.29 6.60
#